data_AF-T0NJ61-F1
#
_entry.id   AF-T0NJ61-F1
#
_cell.length_a   1.000
_cell.length_b   1.000
_cell.length_c   1.000
_cell.angle_alpha   90.00
_cell.angle_beta   90.00
_cell.angle_gamma   90.00
#
_symmetry.space_group_name_H-M   'P 1'
#
loop_
_entity.id
_entity.type
_entity.pdbx_description
1 polymer ?
#
loop_
_entity_poly.entity_id
_entity_poly.type
_entity_poly.pdbx_seq_one_letter_code
_entity_poly.pdbx_strand_id
1 'polypeptide(L)'
;MTRVGIYTHDFKFYHDVIRDLKRWNLPFFSITDLYSIPADINVIISSERDQFTLPGQVKATTSIEGIRRSLPVLLNKDQFTRIIIGIDPGPRPGIAVMADNVLMEAWECPSICGVKKDVIEIVENYDYEYIMIKIGNGDRPNRDLIIKQLRNIAPMVIVNEENTSTPHKIHDNALSAARISLIDDRYDISRTPIKFSRKNIYEKEFITLHSLI
;
A
#
# COMPACT_ATOMS: atom_id res chain seq x y z
N MET A 1 4.92 -14.77 14.98
CA MET A 1 4.43 -14.04 13.80
C MET A 1 3.29 -13.17 14.30
N THR A 2 3.47 -11.86 14.24
CA THR A 2 2.51 -10.88 14.81
C THR A 2 1.18 -10.97 14.06
N ARG A 3 0.06 -10.80 14.76
CA ARG A 3 -1.29 -10.83 14.19
C ARG A 3 -2.05 -9.56 14.49
N VAL A 4 -2.95 -9.21 13.61
CA VAL A 4 -3.89 -8.10 13.83
C VAL A 4 -5.04 -8.58 14.72
N GLY A 5 -5.23 -7.94 15.86
CA GLY A 5 -6.39 -8.13 16.72
C GLY A 5 -7.61 -7.41 16.17
N ILE A 6 -8.80 -7.99 16.32
CA ILE A 6 -10.06 -7.33 15.97
C ILE A 6 -10.95 -7.35 17.20
N TYR A 7 -11.37 -6.18 17.65
CA TYR A 7 -12.32 -6.05 18.76
C TYR A 7 -13.20 -4.83 18.52
N THR A 8 -14.50 -5.06 18.30
CA THR A 8 -15.47 -4.01 17.96
C THR A 8 -16.89 -4.47 18.26
N HIS A 9 -17.77 -3.54 18.64
CA HIS A 9 -19.22 -3.81 18.75
C HIS A 9 -19.97 -3.50 17.45
N ASP A 10 -19.33 -2.87 16.46
CA ASP A 10 -19.93 -2.61 15.16
C ASP A 10 -19.79 -3.86 14.27
N PHE A 11 -20.88 -4.65 14.20
CA PHE A 11 -20.94 -5.89 13.44
C PHE A 11 -20.63 -5.70 11.95
N LYS A 12 -21.04 -4.59 11.34
CA LYS A 12 -20.77 -4.33 9.93
C LYS A 12 -19.29 -4.09 9.72
N PHE A 13 -18.70 -3.20 10.53
CA PHE A 13 -17.28 -2.90 10.49
C PHE A 13 -16.42 -4.16 10.72
N TYR A 14 -16.78 -5.00 11.69
CA TYR A 14 -16.13 -6.29 11.96
C TYR A 14 -16.05 -7.18 10.70
N HIS A 15 -17.18 -7.34 10.00
CA HIS A 15 -17.23 -8.16 8.80
C HIS A 15 -16.45 -7.56 7.63
N ASP A 16 -16.47 -6.23 7.48
CA ASP A 16 -15.68 -5.52 6.48
C ASP A 16 -14.17 -5.71 6.74
N VAL A 17 -13.72 -5.56 8.00
CA VAL A 17 -12.32 -5.78 8.41
C VAL A 17 -11.87 -7.21 8.13
N ILE A 18 -12.65 -8.23 8.54
CA ILE A 18 -12.29 -9.64 8.28
C ILE A 18 -12.19 -9.93 6.78
N ARG A 19 -13.14 -9.42 5.98
CA ARG A 19 -13.12 -9.62 4.54
C ARG A 19 -11.84 -9.05 3.94
N ASP A 20 -11.46 -7.85 4.33
CA ASP A 20 -10.33 -7.15 3.74
C ASP A 20 -8.99 -7.71 4.25
N LEU A 21 -8.86 -8.08 5.53
CA LEU A 21 -7.70 -8.82 6.04
C LEU A 21 -7.46 -10.14 5.31
N LYS A 22 -8.53 -10.90 5.02
CA LYS A 22 -8.45 -12.13 4.21
C LYS A 22 -8.01 -11.84 2.77
N ARG A 23 -8.50 -10.76 2.15
CA ARG A 23 -8.09 -10.35 0.80
C ARG A 23 -6.61 -9.97 0.75
N TRP A 24 -6.12 -9.32 1.80
CA TRP A 24 -4.72 -8.93 1.95
C TRP A 24 -3.81 -10.06 2.44
N ASN A 25 -4.39 -11.24 2.75
CA ASN A 25 -3.69 -12.39 3.31
C ASN A 25 -2.92 -12.06 4.61
N LEU A 26 -3.47 -11.18 5.44
CA LEU A 26 -2.89 -10.80 6.72
C LEU A 26 -3.39 -11.71 7.84
N PRO A 27 -2.52 -12.16 8.76
CA PRO A 27 -2.92 -13.02 9.86
C PRO A 27 -3.62 -12.19 10.94
N PHE A 28 -4.77 -12.67 11.41
CA PHE A 28 -5.61 -11.93 12.35
C PHE A 28 -6.22 -12.83 13.43
N PHE A 29 -6.74 -12.19 14.48
CA PHE A 29 -7.42 -12.85 15.58
C PHE A 29 -8.60 -12.01 16.06
N SER A 30 -9.80 -12.60 16.07
CA SER A 30 -10.98 -11.97 16.66
C SER A 30 -10.93 -12.12 18.17
N ILE A 31 -10.79 -11.01 18.88
CA ILE A 31 -10.70 -10.98 20.34
C ILE A 31 -12.11 -11.12 20.91
N THR A 32 -12.32 -12.14 21.74
CA THR A 32 -13.59 -12.35 22.47
C THR A 32 -13.50 -11.95 23.94
N ASP A 33 -12.30 -11.97 24.50
CA ASP A 33 -12.03 -11.64 25.90
C ASP A 33 -10.80 -10.71 25.99
N LEU A 34 -11.01 -9.52 26.54
CA LEU A 34 -9.97 -8.50 26.69
C LEU A 34 -8.96 -8.83 27.80
N TYR A 35 -9.26 -9.77 28.69
CA TYR A 35 -8.35 -10.18 29.76
C TYR A 35 -7.35 -11.26 29.34
N SER A 36 -7.53 -11.85 28.16
CA SER A 36 -6.73 -12.97 27.65
C SER A 36 -6.24 -12.76 26.22
N ILE A 37 -5.83 -11.52 25.89
CA ILE A 37 -5.27 -11.17 24.58
C ILE A 37 -3.91 -11.88 24.39
N PRO A 38 -3.74 -12.69 23.32
CA PRO A 38 -2.45 -13.30 22.98
C PRO A 38 -1.31 -12.28 22.84
N ALA A 39 -0.12 -12.64 23.33
CA ALA A 39 1.06 -11.76 23.33
C ALA A 39 1.61 -11.42 21.93
N ASP A 40 1.16 -12.10 20.89
CA ASP A 40 1.51 -11.84 19.49
C ASP A 40 0.54 -10.86 18.80
N ILE A 41 -0.40 -10.28 19.54
CA ILE A 41 -1.29 -9.21 19.08
C ILE A 41 -0.80 -7.88 19.65
N ASN A 42 -0.18 -7.08 18.80
CA ASN A 42 0.39 -5.78 19.19
C ASN A 42 -0.47 -4.60 18.71
N VAL A 43 -1.45 -4.87 17.84
CA VAL A 43 -2.37 -3.88 17.28
C VAL A 43 -3.78 -4.44 17.24
N ILE A 44 -4.77 -3.63 17.62
CA ILE A 44 -6.17 -4.00 17.67
C ILE A 44 -6.98 -3.02 16.81
N ILE A 45 -7.64 -3.51 15.76
CA ILE A 45 -8.54 -2.70 14.95
C ILE A 45 -9.94 -2.70 15.58
N SER A 46 -10.52 -1.52 15.72
CA SER A 46 -11.90 -1.31 16.18
C SER A 46 -12.60 -0.21 15.37
N SER A 47 -13.93 -0.13 15.47
CA SER A 47 -14.69 0.95 14.82
C SER A 47 -14.47 2.26 15.55
N GLU A 48 -14.45 3.39 14.83
CA GLU A 48 -14.45 4.72 15.44
C GLU A 48 -15.67 4.95 16.35
N ARG A 49 -16.78 4.26 16.08
CA ARG A 49 -18.02 4.34 16.89
C ARG A 49 -17.90 3.68 18.26
N ASP A 50 -16.91 2.80 18.43
CA ASP A 50 -16.67 2.11 19.70
C ASP A 50 -16.16 3.11 20.76
N GLN A 51 -16.82 3.16 21.92
CA GLN A 51 -16.51 4.14 22.98
C GLN A 51 -15.36 3.71 23.89
N PHE A 52 -14.96 2.45 23.88
CA PHE A 52 -13.86 1.94 24.69
C PHE A 52 -12.50 2.33 24.11
N THR A 53 -11.45 2.28 24.93
CA THR A 53 -10.05 2.48 24.50
C THR A 53 -9.22 1.28 24.93
N LEU A 54 -8.36 0.77 24.05
CA LEU A 54 -7.45 -0.35 24.32
C LEU A 54 -5.98 0.04 24.03
N PRO A 55 -5.01 -0.60 24.69
CA PRO A 55 -3.61 -0.49 24.28
C PRO A 55 -3.41 -0.96 22.83
N GLY A 56 -2.65 -0.21 22.03
CA GLY A 56 -2.39 -0.57 20.63
C GLY A 56 -3.62 -0.49 19.72
N GLN A 57 -4.67 0.23 20.11
CA GLN A 57 -5.91 0.31 19.34
C GLN A 57 -5.79 1.29 18.16
N VAL A 58 -6.23 0.82 16.99
CA VAL A 58 -6.50 1.63 15.81
C VAL A 58 -8.02 1.75 15.65
N LYS A 59 -8.55 2.93 15.96
CA LYS A 59 -9.94 3.29 15.64
C LYS A 59 -10.00 3.79 14.21
N ALA A 60 -10.88 3.19 13.41
CA ALA A 60 -11.05 3.55 12.01
C ALA A 60 -12.52 3.63 11.62
N THR A 61 -12.82 4.48 10.65
CA THR A 61 -14.15 4.58 10.03
C THR A 61 -14.36 3.47 9.01
N THR A 62 -13.29 3.05 8.33
CA THR A 62 -13.33 2.01 7.29
C THR A 62 -12.36 0.87 7.59
N SER A 63 -12.63 -0.31 7.02
CA SER A 63 -11.76 -1.48 7.14
C SER A 63 -10.36 -1.24 6.56
N ILE A 64 -10.28 -0.59 5.40
CA ILE A 64 -9.01 -0.29 4.73
C ILE A 64 -8.17 0.69 5.54
N GLU A 65 -8.79 1.73 6.11
CA GLU A 65 -8.10 2.64 7.04
C GLU A 65 -7.51 1.88 8.22
N GLY A 66 -8.32 1.05 8.90
CA GLY A 66 -7.86 0.26 10.04
C GLY A 66 -6.70 -0.67 9.68
N ILE A 67 -6.77 -1.33 8.51
CA ILE A 67 -5.70 -2.20 8.02
C ILE A 67 -4.43 -1.39 7.78
N ARG A 68 -4.48 -0.31 6.99
CA ARG A 68 -3.30 0.49 6.62
C ARG A 68 -2.58 1.06 7.84
N ARG A 69 -3.33 1.62 8.81
CA ARG A 69 -2.78 2.15 10.06
C ARG A 69 -2.23 1.07 11.00
N SER A 70 -2.64 -0.19 10.83
CA SER A 70 -2.09 -1.32 11.60
C SER A 70 -0.77 -1.88 11.05
N LEU A 71 -0.43 -1.58 9.79
CA LEU A 71 0.72 -2.17 9.10
C LEU A 71 2.08 -1.85 9.72
N PRO A 72 2.38 -0.62 10.19
CA PRO A 72 3.65 -0.35 10.85
C PRO A 72 3.88 -1.28 12.04
N VAL A 73 2.88 -1.41 12.91
CA VAL A 73 2.96 -2.26 14.11
C VAL A 73 3.11 -3.73 13.75
N LEU A 74 2.41 -4.18 12.70
CA LEU A 74 2.54 -5.56 12.20
C LEU A 74 3.97 -5.85 11.69
N LEU A 75 4.68 -4.83 11.21
CA LEU A 75 6.08 -4.88 10.79
C LEU A 75 7.06 -4.44 11.89
N ASN A 76 6.61 -4.39 13.16
CA ASN A 76 7.38 -3.99 14.33
C ASN A 76 7.96 -2.57 14.25
N LYS A 77 7.16 -1.62 13.76
CA LYS A 77 7.47 -0.19 13.67
C LYS A 77 6.36 0.63 14.32
N ASP A 78 6.70 1.81 14.81
CA ASP A 78 5.70 2.75 15.32
C ASP A 78 4.95 3.45 14.17
N GLN A 79 5.69 3.82 13.11
CA GLN A 79 5.18 4.38 11.86
C GLN A 79 6.16 4.06 10.71
N PHE A 80 5.78 4.31 9.47
CA PHE A 80 6.71 4.19 8.34
C PHE A 80 7.62 5.42 8.25
N THR A 81 8.91 5.22 7.98
CA THR A 81 9.82 6.36 7.75
C THR A 81 9.49 7.03 6.42
N ARG A 82 9.25 6.24 5.37
CA ARG A 82 8.98 6.76 4.03
C ARG A 82 7.92 5.96 3.31
N ILE A 83 6.94 6.68 2.75
CA ILE A 83 6.00 6.15 1.77
C ILE A 83 6.29 6.73 0.38
N ILE A 84 6.35 5.86 -0.62
CA ILE A 84 6.45 6.23 -2.02
C ILE A 84 5.22 5.69 -2.75
N ILE A 85 4.46 6.59 -3.36
CA ILE A 85 3.37 6.24 -4.26
C ILE A 85 3.92 6.28 -5.68
N GLY A 86 4.09 5.12 -6.31
CA GLY A 86 4.40 5.01 -7.72
C GLY A 86 3.13 5.08 -8.56
N ILE A 87 3.15 5.86 -9.64
CA ILE A 87 2.03 6.00 -10.56
C ILE A 87 2.52 5.78 -12.00
N ASP A 88 1.96 4.77 -12.66
CA ASP A 88 2.15 4.54 -14.09
C ASP A 88 1.03 5.25 -14.89
N PRO A 89 1.33 6.31 -15.65
CA PRO A 89 0.33 7.05 -16.40
C PRO A 89 -0.29 6.23 -17.54
N GLY A 90 -1.59 6.42 -17.75
CA GLY A 90 -2.31 5.81 -18.87
C GLY A 90 -3.82 6.06 -18.76
N PRO A 91 -4.65 5.51 -19.67
CA PRO A 91 -6.10 5.61 -19.56
C PRO A 91 -6.64 4.89 -18.31
N ARG A 92 -5.93 3.85 -17.86
CA ARG A 92 -6.16 3.10 -16.62
C ARG A 92 -4.86 3.11 -15.81
N PRO A 93 -4.57 4.19 -15.07
CA PRO A 93 -3.29 4.33 -14.39
C PRO A 93 -3.03 3.20 -13.39
N GLY A 94 -1.79 2.75 -13.32
CA GLY A 94 -1.33 1.90 -12.23
C GLY A 94 -0.96 2.71 -11.01
N ILE A 95 -1.27 2.21 -9.81
CA ILE A 95 -0.84 2.76 -8.54
C ILE A 95 -0.15 1.66 -7.74
N ALA A 96 0.98 1.99 -7.11
CA ALA A 96 1.66 1.14 -6.15
C ALA A 96 2.10 1.94 -4.93
N VAL A 97 2.02 1.33 -3.75
CA VAL A 97 2.42 1.93 -2.47
C VAL A 97 3.59 1.15 -1.90
N MET A 98 4.73 1.81 -1.78
CA MET A 98 5.90 1.30 -1.08
C MET A 98 6.03 1.98 0.27
N ALA A 99 6.20 1.20 1.32
CA ALA A 99 6.53 1.70 2.64
C ALA A 99 7.88 1.11 3.08
N ASP A 100 8.88 1.96 3.29
CA ASP A 100 10.25 1.57 3.66
C ASP A 100 10.83 0.43 2.78
N ASN A 101 10.69 0.58 1.46
CA ASN A 101 11.11 -0.39 0.43
C ASN A 101 10.35 -1.72 0.40
N VAL A 102 9.22 -1.81 1.09
CA VAL A 102 8.32 -2.97 1.05
C VAL A 102 7.06 -2.60 0.27
N LEU A 103 6.69 -3.42 -0.72
CA LEU A 103 5.48 -3.25 -1.50
C LEU A 103 4.26 -3.64 -0.67
N MET A 104 3.46 -2.64 -0.31
CA MET A 104 2.24 -2.81 0.48
C MET A 104 1.06 -3.19 -0.41
N GLU A 105 0.87 -2.43 -1.48
CA GLU A 105 -0.30 -2.52 -2.35
C GLU A 105 0.10 -2.17 -3.79
N ALA A 106 -0.56 -2.79 -4.77
CA ALA A 106 -0.46 -2.40 -6.18
C ALA A 106 -1.77 -2.75 -6.91
N TRP A 107 -2.32 -1.81 -7.68
CA TRP A 107 -3.54 -2.03 -8.47
C TRP A 107 -3.61 -1.10 -9.68
N GLU A 108 -4.54 -1.41 -10.58
CA GLU A 108 -4.87 -0.56 -11.72
C GLU A 108 -6.18 0.18 -11.45
N CYS A 109 -6.16 1.51 -11.57
CA CYS A 109 -7.37 2.32 -11.49
C CYS A 109 -8.30 2.01 -12.69
N PRO A 110 -9.63 1.99 -12.49
CA PRO A 110 -10.58 1.83 -13.60
C PRO A 110 -10.49 2.95 -14.64
N SER A 111 -10.08 4.14 -14.21
CA SER A 111 -9.84 5.31 -15.06
C SER A 111 -8.95 6.32 -14.36
N ILE A 112 -8.42 7.27 -15.11
CA ILE A 112 -7.64 8.40 -14.59
C ILE A 112 -8.36 9.23 -13.53
N CYS A 113 -9.69 9.30 -13.55
CA CYS A 113 -10.48 10.06 -12.57
C CYS A 113 -10.38 9.48 -11.14
N GLY A 114 -10.02 8.20 -11.00
CA GLY A 114 -9.88 7.54 -9.70
C GLY A 114 -8.60 7.92 -8.94
N VAL A 115 -7.55 8.30 -9.67
CA VAL A 115 -6.19 8.48 -9.10
C VAL A 115 -6.18 9.46 -7.95
N LYS A 116 -6.86 10.61 -8.08
CA LYS A 116 -6.91 11.62 -7.02
C LYS A 116 -7.48 11.06 -5.72
N LYS A 117 -8.60 10.34 -5.81
CA LYS A 117 -9.28 9.78 -4.66
C LYS A 117 -8.38 8.72 -3.98
N ASP A 118 -7.85 7.81 -4.78
CA ASP A 118 -6.97 6.73 -4.32
C ASP A 118 -5.73 7.28 -3.59
N VAL A 119 -5.10 8.33 -4.15
CA VAL A 119 -3.92 8.98 -3.53
C VAL A 119 -4.29 9.67 -2.21
N ILE A 120 -5.44 10.36 -2.13
CA ILE A 120 -5.91 10.95 -0.87
C ILE A 120 -6.11 9.87 0.19
N GLU A 121 -6.77 8.77 -0.16
CA GLU A 121 -6.99 7.65 0.76
C GLU A 121 -5.67 6.98 1.22
N ILE A 122 -4.60 7.03 0.42
CA ILE A 122 -3.28 6.55 0.85
C ILE A 122 -2.65 7.56 1.83
N VAL A 123 -2.68 8.84 1.47
CA VAL A 123 -2.10 9.95 2.26
C VAL A 123 -2.75 10.06 3.64
N GLU A 124 -4.05 9.81 3.74
CA GLU A 124 -4.82 9.92 5.00
C GLU A 124 -4.76 8.66 5.87
N ASN A 125 -4.61 7.48 5.28
CA ASN A 125 -4.80 6.21 6.00
C ASN A 125 -3.49 5.47 6.33
N TYR A 126 -2.34 5.97 5.91
CA TYR A 126 -1.05 5.45 6.35
C TYR A 126 -0.41 6.38 7.37
N ASP A 127 0.24 5.80 8.38
CA ASP A 127 1.06 6.55 9.34
C ASP A 127 2.52 6.60 8.86
N TYR A 128 3.04 7.80 8.58
CA TYR A 128 4.37 8.00 8.00
C TYR A 128 5.02 9.34 8.38
N GLU A 129 6.36 9.40 8.29
CA GLU A 129 7.13 10.64 8.42
C GLU A 129 7.24 11.42 7.11
N TYR A 130 7.54 10.72 6.02
CA TYR A 130 7.74 11.33 4.70
C TYR A 130 6.94 10.61 3.62
N ILE A 131 6.32 11.38 2.73
CA ILE A 131 5.60 10.86 1.57
C ILE A 131 6.07 11.52 0.28
N MET A 132 6.13 10.73 -0.79
CA MET A 132 6.50 11.20 -2.13
C MET A 132 5.71 10.47 -3.20
N ILE A 133 5.27 11.19 -4.22
CA ILE A 133 4.65 10.62 -5.41
C ILE A 133 5.70 10.56 -6.53
N LYS A 134 5.96 9.38 -7.10
CA LYS A 134 6.78 9.21 -8.30
C LYS A 134 5.86 8.89 -9.47
N ILE A 135 5.94 9.67 -10.54
CA ILE A 135 5.11 9.50 -11.73
C ILE A 135 5.98 9.13 -12.92
N GLY A 136 5.58 8.10 -13.64
CA GLY A 136 6.19 7.69 -14.89
C GLY A 136 6.22 8.78 -15.98
N ASN A 137 7.14 8.66 -16.93
CA ASN A 137 7.29 9.59 -18.05
C ASN A 137 6.63 9.08 -19.35
N GLY A 138 6.06 7.87 -19.36
CA GLY A 138 5.56 7.19 -20.56
C GLY A 138 4.45 7.95 -21.32
N ASP A 139 3.31 8.20 -20.68
CA ASP A 139 2.13 8.81 -21.33
C ASP A 139 1.96 10.27 -20.92
N ARG A 140 2.53 11.20 -21.72
CA ARG A 140 2.55 12.64 -21.40
C ARG A 140 1.15 13.24 -21.17
N PRO A 141 0.14 13.04 -22.04
CA PRO A 141 -1.20 13.60 -21.81
C PRO A 141 -1.82 13.15 -20.49
N ASN A 142 -1.79 11.84 -20.19
CA ASN A 142 -2.37 11.31 -18.96
C ASN A 142 -1.56 11.71 -17.73
N ARG A 143 -0.23 11.71 -17.83
CA ARG A 143 0.68 12.18 -16.79
C ARG A 143 0.39 13.63 -16.39
N ASP A 144 0.27 14.53 -17.36
CA ASP A 144 0.05 15.95 -17.08
C ASP A 144 -1.31 16.19 -16.42
N LEU A 145 -2.33 15.40 -16.77
CA LEU A 145 -3.62 15.40 -16.09
C LEU A 145 -3.51 14.90 -14.65
N ILE A 146 -2.79 13.79 -14.42
CA ILE A 146 -2.52 13.27 -13.07
C ILE A 146 -1.78 14.33 -12.23
N ILE A 147 -0.74 14.96 -12.78
CA ILE A 147 0.00 16.03 -12.11
C ILE A 147 -0.93 17.18 -11.71
N LYS A 148 -1.83 17.58 -12.61
CA LYS A 148 -2.82 18.62 -12.31
C LYS A 148 -3.79 18.20 -11.20
N GLN A 149 -4.24 16.94 -11.19
CA GLN A 149 -5.18 16.42 -10.19
C GLN A 149 -4.56 16.28 -8.81
N LEU A 150 -3.28 15.88 -8.74
CA LEU A 150 -2.54 15.63 -7.50
C LEU A 150 -1.80 16.85 -6.96
N ARG A 151 -1.88 17.98 -7.66
CA ARG A 151 -1.29 19.24 -7.22
C ARG A 151 -1.77 19.57 -5.80
N ASN A 152 -0.83 19.88 -4.91
CA ASN A 152 -1.03 20.21 -3.49
C ASN A 152 -1.43 19.05 -2.58
N ILE A 153 -1.38 17.79 -3.03
CA ILE A 153 -1.66 16.64 -2.17
C ILE A 153 -0.38 16.16 -1.46
N ALA A 154 0.68 15.92 -2.21
CA ALA A 154 1.98 15.53 -1.67
C ALA A 154 3.12 15.96 -2.63
N PRO A 155 4.38 16.04 -2.16
CA PRO A 155 5.54 16.26 -3.02
C PRO A 155 5.62 15.22 -4.14
N MET A 156 5.99 15.65 -5.34
CA MET A 156 5.97 14.78 -6.51
C MET A 156 7.15 14.99 -7.45
N VAL A 157 7.57 13.91 -8.11
CA VAL A 157 8.66 13.89 -9.10
C VAL A 157 8.29 13.03 -10.31
N ILE A 158 8.74 13.44 -11.49
CA ILE A 158 8.61 12.64 -12.72
C ILE A 158 9.87 11.80 -12.88
N VAL A 159 9.73 10.50 -13.13
CA VAL A 159 10.84 9.57 -13.30
C VAL A 159 10.85 8.97 -14.70
N ASN A 160 12.05 8.73 -15.25
CA ASN A 160 12.21 8.14 -16.57
C ASN A 160 12.27 6.61 -16.51
N GLU A 161 11.40 5.94 -17.27
CA GLU A 161 11.21 4.48 -17.30
C GLU A 161 12.02 3.78 -18.42
N GLU A 162 12.85 4.51 -19.18
CA GLU A 162 13.55 4.01 -20.36
C GLU A 162 14.39 2.74 -20.13
N ASN A 163 14.71 2.38 -18.88
CA ASN A 163 15.42 1.15 -18.52
C ASN A 163 14.59 0.12 -17.73
N THR A 164 13.30 0.36 -17.46
CA THR A 164 12.40 -0.59 -16.77
C THR A 164 11.47 -1.37 -17.71
N SER A 165 11.51 -1.05 -19.00
CA SER A 165 10.72 -1.69 -20.05
C SER A 165 11.50 -2.83 -20.71
N THR A 166 11.69 -3.94 -20.00
CA THR A 166 11.93 -5.21 -20.69
C THR A 166 10.67 -5.55 -21.50
N PRO A 167 10.79 -6.03 -22.76
CA PRO A 167 9.65 -6.35 -23.62
C PRO A 167 8.98 -7.63 -23.10
N HIS A 168 8.27 -7.51 -21.99
CA HIS A 168 7.35 -8.53 -21.52
C HIS A 168 6.03 -8.30 -22.23
N LYS A 169 5.44 -9.37 -22.77
CA LYS A 169 4.08 -9.39 -23.37
C LYS A 169 2.95 -9.11 -22.36
N ILE A 170 3.25 -8.42 -21.25
CA ILE A 170 2.37 -8.20 -20.12
C ILE A 170 2.47 -6.70 -19.78
N HIS A 171 1.52 -5.91 -20.31
CA HIS A 171 1.24 -4.57 -19.80
C HIS A 171 0.41 -4.72 -18.53
N ASP A 172 1.07 -4.75 -17.38
CA ASP A 172 0.43 -4.62 -16.07
C ASP A 172 0.85 -3.27 -15.50
N ASN A 173 -0.06 -2.29 -15.57
CA ASN A 173 0.22 -0.93 -15.15
C ASN A 173 0.54 -0.86 -13.64
N ALA A 174 -0.02 -1.76 -12.83
CA ALA A 174 0.28 -1.84 -11.39
C ALA A 174 1.73 -2.27 -11.14
N LEU A 175 2.25 -3.20 -11.96
CA LEU A 175 3.64 -3.63 -11.88
C LEU A 175 4.60 -2.52 -12.32
N SER A 176 4.26 -1.79 -13.39
CA SER A 176 5.00 -0.60 -13.81
C SER A 176 5.03 0.46 -12.71
N ALA A 177 3.90 0.72 -12.06
CA ALA A 177 3.79 1.65 -10.94
C ALA A 177 4.68 1.23 -9.77
N ALA A 178 4.73 -0.07 -9.46
CA ALA A 178 5.64 -0.60 -8.44
C ALA A 178 7.11 -0.38 -8.83
N ARG A 179 7.50 -0.58 -10.10
CA ARG A 179 8.86 -0.28 -10.56
C ARG A 179 9.19 1.21 -10.47
N ILE A 180 8.27 2.08 -10.88
CA ILE A 180 8.37 3.54 -10.80
C ILE A 180 8.67 4.00 -9.36
N SER A 181 8.03 3.38 -8.37
CA SER A 181 8.25 3.72 -6.95
C SER A 181 9.70 3.46 -6.48
N LEU A 182 10.41 2.47 -7.06
CA LEU A 182 11.79 2.11 -6.72
C LEU A 182 12.86 2.92 -7.46
N ILE A 183 12.52 3.71 -8.48
CA ILE A 183 13.50 4.49 -9.24
C ILE A 183 14.07 5.60 -8.34
N ASP A 184 15.28 5.42 -7.82
CA ASP A 184 16.02 6.47 -7.11
C ASP A 184 16.86 7.32 -8.08
N ASP A 185 17.13 8.58 -7.72
CA ASP A 185 17.99 9.50 -8.47
C ASP A 185 19.45 9.01 -8.63
N ARG A 186 19.82 7.91 -7.96
CA ARG A 186 21.11 7.24 -8.12
C ARG A 186 20.89 5.78 -8.49
N TYR A 187 21.14 5.48 -9.76
CA TYR A 187 21.26 4.14 -10.29
C TYR A 187 22.26 3.31 -9.48
N ASP A 188 21.82 2.18 -8.91
CA ASP A 188 22.72 1.05 -8.69
C ASP A 188 22.41 -0.03 -9.72
N ILE A 189 23.35 -0.22 -10.64
CA ILE A 189 23.21 -0.99 -11.87
C ILE A 189 23.78 -2.38 -11.62
N SER A 190 22.99 -3.27 -11.03
CA SER A 190 23.30 -4.71 -11.13
C SER A 190 22.05 -5.58 -11.01
N ARG A 191 21.10 -5.44 -11.94
CA ARG A 191 20.07 -6.47 -12.14
C ARG A 191 20.10 -6.95 -13.58
N THR A 192 20.78 -8.06 -13.79
CA THR A 192 20.72 -8.80 -15.06
C THR A 192 19.28 -9.34 -15.22
N PRO A 193 18.58 -9.03 -16.32
CA PRO A 193 17.19 -9.44 -16.48
C PRO A 193 17.08 -10.94 -16.74
N ILE A 194 16.38 -11.66 -15.86
CA ILE A 194 16.07 -13.08 -16.00
C ILE A 194 14.58 -13.21 -16.37
N LYS A 195 14.24 -14.05 -17.36
CA LYS A 195 12.86 -14.34 -17.77
C LYS A 195 12.15 -15.18 -16.70
N PHE A 196 10.95 -14.76 -16.24
CA PHE A 196 10.24 -15.45 -15.16
C PHE A 196 8.75 -15.77 -15.44
N SER A 197 8.27 -16.80 -14.73
CA SER A 197 6.88 -17.29 -14.69
C SER A 197 5.94 -16.42 -13.83
N ARG A 198 4.68 -16.34 -14.27
CA ARG A 198 3.62 -15.32 -14.07
C ARG A 198 2.99 -15.19 -12.67
N LYS A 199 3.00 -16.22 -11.82
CA LYS A 199 2.13 -16.24 -10.63
C LYS A 199 2.64 -15.39 -9.46
N ASN A 200 3.94 -15.09 -9.43
CA ASN A 200 4.61 -14.45 -8.29
C ASN A 200 5.60 -13.36 -8.77
N ILE A 201 5.20 -12.50 -9.71
CA ILE A 201 6.13 -11.50 -10.27
C ILE A 201 6.53 -10.45 -9.24
N TYR A 202 5.59 -10.07 -8.36
CA TYR A 202 5.85 -9.13 -7.28
C TYR A 202 6.83 -9.69 -6.25
N GLU A 203 6.64 -10.93 -5.78
CA GLU A 203 7.54 -11.56 -4.81
C GLU A 203 8.94 -11.85 -5.38
N LYS A 204 9.11 -11.78 -6.71
CA LYS A 204 10.41 -11.95 -7.36
C LYS A 204 11.16 -10.64 -7.56
N GLU A 205 10.44 -9.53 -7.78
CA GLU A 205 11.05 -8.23 -8.07
C GLU A 205 11.15 -7.33 -6.82
N PHE A 206 10.26 -7.53 -5.84
CA PHE A 206 10.07 -6.67 -4.67
C PHE A 206 10.07 -7.49 -3.37
N ILE A 207 10.49 -6.85 -2.29
CA ILE A 207 10.12 -7.30 -0.94
C ILE A 207 8.65 -6.93 -0.76
N THR A 208 7.78 -7.91 -0.56
CA THR A 208 6.33 -7.69 -0.43
C THR A 208 5.90 -7.81 1.01
N LEU A 209 4.77 -7.21 1.37
CA LEU A 209 4.16 -7.35 2.69
C LEU A 209 4.00 -8.82 3.10
N HIS A 210 3.56 -9.67 2.16
CA HIS A 210 3.39 -11.11 2.38
C HIS A 210 4.71 -11.85 2.62
N SER A 211 5.85 -11.36 2.11
CA SER A 211 7.15 -11.99 2.33
C SER A 211 7.74 -11.73 3.73
N LEU A 212 7.24 -10.72 4.44
CA LEU A 212 7.73 -10.31 5.75
C LEU A 212 6.86 -10.74 6.91
N ILE A 213 5.60 -11.08 6.62
CA ILE A 213 4.62 -11.55 7.59
C ILE A 213 4.53 -13.06 7.41
#